data_AF-A0A1V4Z7V4-F1
#
_entry.id   AF-A0A1V4Z7V4-F1
#
_cell.length_a   1.000
_cell.length_b   1.000
_cell.length_c   1.000
_cell.angle_alpha   90.00
_cell.angle_beta   90.00
_cell.angle_gamma   90.00
#
_symmetry.space_group_name_H-M   'P 1'
#
loop_
_entity.id
_entity.type
_entity.pdbx_description
1 polymer ?
#
loop_
_entity_poly.entity_id
_entity_poly.type
_entity_poly.pdbx_seq_one_letter_code
_entity_poly.pdbx_strand_id
1 'polypeptide(L)'
;MLSDEELIRIVLESEEFKQAASINEVKNAVRRLLRKQLIDLHIDDSSDVTVRECLVNRHLEWITLKILNEVDGILLIPDYYDDLEYFVSTRDHNPAAGCER
;
A
#
# COMPACT_ATOMS: atom_id res chain seq x y z
N MET A 1 -11.15 1.94 -11.03
CA MET A 1 -10.14 1.39 -10.11
C MET A 1 -10.17 2.24 -8.86
N LEU A 2 -10.15 1.63 -7.67
CA LEU A 2 -10.14 2.39 -6.42
C LEU A 2 -8.80 3.11 -6.28
N SER A 3 -8.81 4.38 -5.91
CA SER A 3 -7.58 5.11 -5.58
C SER A 3 -7.08 4.74 -4.17
N ASP A 4 -5.81 5.02 -3.91
CA ASP A 4 -5.20 4.86 -2.58
C ASP A 4 -5.99 5.58 -1.48
N GLU A 5 -6.50 6.78 -1.78
CA GLU A 5 -7.35 7.56 -0.85
C GLU A 5 -8.67 6.86 -0.55
N GLU A 6 -9.28 6.20 -1.55
CA GLU A 6 -10.51 5.43 -1.35
C GLU A 6 -10.25 4.18 -0.51
N LEU A 7 -9.11 3.51 -0.72
CA LEU A 7 -8.69 2.35 0.09
C LEU A 7 -8.44 2.75 1.55
N ILE A 8 -7.78 3.89 1.77
CA ILE A 8 -7.57 4.46 3.11
C ILE A 8 -8.93 4.77 3.76
N ARG A 9 -9.84 5.45 3.05
CA ARG A 9 -11.18 5.77 3.56
C ARG A 9 -11.95 4.51 3.97
N ILE A 10 -11.91 3.45 3.16
CA ILE A 10 -12.55 2.16 3.50
C ILE A 10 -12.05 1.63 4.84
N VAL A 11 -10.74 1.70 5.09
CA VAL A 11 -10.18 1.23 6.37
C VAL A 11 -10.62 2.13 7.52
N LEU A 12 -10.49 3.45 7.39
CA LEU A 12 -10.84 4.41 8.45
C LEU A 12 -12.33 4.36 8.84
N GLU A 13 -13.22 4.12 7.87
CA GLU A 13 -14.65 4.02 8.11
C GLU A 13 -15.07 2.67 8.75
N SER A 14 -14.20 1.66 8.70
CA SER A 14 -14.51 0.33 9.22
C SER A 14 -14.54 0.26 10.74
N GLU A 15 -15.49 -0.50 11.28
CA GLU A 15 -15.56 -0.74 12.74
C GLU A 15 -14.37 -1.55 13.25
N GLU A 16 -13.79 -2.43 12.44
CA GLU A 16 -12.59 -3.21 12.80
C GLU A 16 -11.39 -2.30 13.05
N PHE A 17 -11.18 -1.27 12.23
CA PHE A 17 -10.14 -0.28 12.44
C PHE A 17 -10.40 0.60 13.66
N LYS A 18 -11.64 1.11 13.83
CA LYS A 18 -12.00 1.97 14.98
C LYS A 18 -11.86 1.27 16.33
N GLN A 19 -11.93 -0.05 16.35
CA GLN A 19 -11.76 -0.88 17.55
C GLN A 19 -10.31 -1.35 17.76
N ALA A 20 -9.41 -1.13 16.79
CA ALA A 20 -8.02 -1.52 16.92
C ALA A 20 -7.31 -0.69 17.99
N ALA A 21 -6.72 -1.36 18.97
CA ALA A 21 -6.00 -0.76 20.09
C ALA A 21 -4.48 -0.94 19.98
N SER A 22 -3.98 -1.54 18.89
CA SER A 22 -2.55 -1.74 18.64
C SER A 22 -2.19 -1.72 17.16
N ILE A 23 -0.92 -1.44 16.86
CA ILE A 23 -0.37 -1.47 15.49
C ILE A 23 -0.61 -2.83 14.81
N ASN A 24 -0.52 -3.93 15.56
CA ASN A 24 -0.77 -5.27 15.01
C ASN A 24 -2.24 -5.46 14.62
N GLU A 25 -3.17 -4.94 15.42
CA GLU A 25 -4.60 -4.96 15.09
C GLU A 25 -4.91 -4.08 13.88
N VAL A 26 -4.28 -2.90 13.77
CA VAL A 26 -4.37 -2.05 12.57
C VAL A 26 -3.87 -2.79 11.32
N LYS A 27 -2.68 -3.40 11.37
CA LYS A 27 -2.13 -4.21 10.27
C LYS A 27 -3.08 -5.35 9.87
N ASN A 28 -3.69 -6.01 10.85
CA ASN A 28 -4.65 -7.08 10.59
C ASN A 28 -5.95 -6.58 9.96
N ALA A 29 -6.48 -5.45 10.43
CA ALA A 29 -7.67 -4.80 9.87
C ALA A 29 -7.43 -4.38 8.41
N VAL A 30 -6.34 -3.65 8.14
CA VAL A 30 -5.96 -3.23 6.78
C VAL A 30 -5.85 -4.44 5.85
N ARG A 31 -5.14 -5.49 6.28
CA ARG A 31 -5.00 -6.73 5.50
C ARG A 31 -6.35 -7.40 5.23
N ARG A 32 -7.21 -7.54 6.22
CA ARG A 32 -8.53 -8.18 6.06
C ARG A 32 -9.43 -7.41 5.11
N LEU A 33 -9.44 -6.08 5.21
CA LEU A 33 -10.31 -5.22 4.42
C LEU A 33 -9.85 -5.10 2.97
N LEU A 34 -8.53 -5.01 2.74
CA LEU A 34 -8.00 -4.60 1.44
C LEU A 34 -7.36 -5.72 0.62
N ARG A 35 -6.93 -6.85 1.21
CA ARG A 35 -6.14 -7.87 0.48
C ARG A 35 -6.81 -8.33 -0.82
N LYS A 36 -8.11 -8.62 -0.79
CA LYS A 36 -8.84 -9.05 -1.99
C LYS A 36 -8.87 -7.95 -3.05
N GLN A 37 -9.19 -6.72 -2.64
CA GLN A 37 -9.26 -5.57 -3.54
C GLN A 37 -7.92 -5.28 -4.21
N LEU A 38 -6.83 -5.42 -3.45
CA LEU A 38 -5.47 -5.24 -3.95
C LEU A 38 -5.01 -6.37 -4.88
N ILE A 39 -5.43 -7.61 -4.62
CA ILE A 39 -5.21 -8.72 -5.57
C ILE A 39 -5.88 -8.41 -6.90
N ASP A 40 -7.14 -7.95 -6.87
CA ASP A 40 -7.89 -7.59 -8.06
C ASP A 40 -7.27 -6.37 -8.78
N LEU A 41 -6.71 -5.42 -8.02
CA LEU A 41 -6.05 -4.22 -8.57
C LEU A 41 -4.72 -4.55 -9.26
N HIS A 42 -3.92 -5.44 -8.68
CA HIS A 42 -2.61 -5.84 -9.21
C HIS A 42 -2.67 -7.08 -10.13
N ILE A 43 -3.86 -7.54 -10.52
CA ILE A 43 -4.01 -8.79 -11.28
C ILE A 43 -3.31 -8.74 -12.63
N ASP A 44 -3.27 -7.57 -13.25
CA ASP A 44 -2.71 -7.33 -14.58
C ASP A 44 -1.24 -6.84 -14.53
N ASP A 45 -0.70 -6.50 -13.35
CA ASP A 45 0.66 -5.95 -13.21
C ASP A 45 1.75 -7.01 -13.43
N SER A 46 1.43 -8.28 -13.23
CA SER A 46 2.34 -9.39 -13.50
C SER A 46 1.59 -10.69 -13.72
N SER A 47 2.07 -11.51 -14.65
CA SER A 47 1.63 -12.90 -14.81
C SER A 47 2.19 -13.85 -13.74
N ASP A 48 3.26 -13.44 -13.04
CA ASP A 48 3.85 -14.22 -11.95
C ASP A 48 3.10 -13.96 -10.64
N VAL A 49 2.53 -15.04 -10.08
CA VAL A 49 1.77 -15.01 -8.83
C VAL A 49 2.61 -14.52 -7.66
N THR A 50 3.88 -14.92 -7.59
CA THR A 50 4.80 -14.56 -6.49
C THR A 50 5.09 -13.06 -6.51
N VAL A 51 5.32 -12.51 -7.71
CA VAL A 51 5.54 -11.06 -7.90
C VAL A 51 4.29 -10.29 -7.52
N ARG A 52 3.11 -10.77 -7.94
CA ARG A 52 1.83 -10.14 -7.59
C ARG A 52 1.55 -10.16 -6.10
N GLU A 53 1.80 -11.28 -5.43
CA GLU A 53 1.66 -11.37 -3.96
C GLU A 53 2.61 -10.40 -3.25
N CYS A 54 3.83 -10.22 -3.77
CA CYS A 54 4.77 -9.23 -3.26
C CYS A 54 4.22 -7.79 -3.41
N LEU A 55 3.70 -7.44 -4.59
CA LEU A 55 3.08 -6.13 -4.84
C LEU A 55 1.91 -5.86 -3.89
N VAL A 56 1.00 -6.83 -3.75
CA VAL A 56 -0.14 -6.74 -2.83
C VAL A 56 0.32 -6.54 -1.38
N ASN A 57 1.30 -7.33 -0.92
CA ASN A 57 1.80 -7.23 0.45
C ASN A 57 2.47 -5.87 0.71
N ARG A 58 3.26 -5.37 -0.26
CA ARG A 58 3.89 -4.05 -0.17
C ARG A 58 2.86 -2.92 -0.17
N HIS A 59 1.80 -3.02 -0.97
CA HIS A 59 0.73 -2.03 -1.00
C HIS A 59 -0.06 -2.02 0.32
N LEU A 60 -0.40 -3.19 0.88
CA LEU A 60 -1.00 -3.29 2.22
C LEU A 60 -0.16 -2.60 3.30
N GLU A 61 1.15 -2.81 3.25
CA GLU A 61 2.09 -2.20 4.20
C GLU A 61 2.16 -0.68 4.04
N TRP A 62 2.21 -0.19 2.80
CA TRP A 62 2.19 1.24 2.51
C TRP A 62 0.91 1.92 3.01
N ILE A 63 -0.28 1.35 2.77
CA ILE A 63 -1.55 1.89 3.28
C ILE A 63 -1.56 1.90 4.81
N THR A 64 -1.07 0.83 5.44
CA THR A 64 -0.97 0.75 6.90
C THR A 64 -0.11 1.91 7.44
N LEU A 65 1.05 2.16 6.84
CA LEU A 65 1.96 3.23 7.26
C LEU A 65 1.36 4.61 7.04
N LYS A 66 0.64 4.82 5.93
CA LYS A 66 -0.10 6.06 5.67
C LYS A 66 -1.13 6.34 6.76
N ILE A 67 -1.94 5.35 7.10
CA ILE A 67 -2.95 5.45 8.15
C ILE A 67 -2.31 5.75 9.51
N LEU A 68 -1.26 5.04 9.90
CA LEU A 68 -0.58 5.25 11.18
C LEU A 68 0.05 6.64 11.28
N ASN A 69 0.61 7.14 10.18
CA ASN A 69 1.20 8.47 10.13
C ASN A 69 0.13 9.58 10.23
N GLU A 70 -1.02 9.40 9.57
CA GLU A 70 -2.10 10.41 9.55
C GLU A 70 -2.96 10.41 10.82
N VAL A 71 -3.21 9.24 11.43
CA VAL A 71 -4.10 9.11 12.60
C VAL A 71 -3.37 9.31 13.92
N ASP A 72 -2.20 8.70 14.09
CA ASP A 72 -1.48 8.70 15.37
C ASP A 72 -0.28 9.67 15.39
N GLY A 73 0.11 10.26 14.26
CA GLY A 73 1.33 11.07 14.16
C GLY A 73 2.62 10.27 14.44
N ILE A 74 2.54 8.94 14.44
CA ILE A 74 3.68 8.05 14.69
C ILE A 74 4.43 7.87 13.38
N LEU A 75 5.54 8.62 13.24
CA LEU A 75 6.50 8.46 12.15
C LEU A 75 7.32 7.18 12.38
N LEU A 76 6.76 6.03 12.01
CA LEU A 76 7.54 4.80 11.84
C LEU A 76 8.04 4.78 10.41
N ILE A 77 9.31 5.14 10.20
CA ILE A 77 10.04 4.82 8.97
C ILE A 77 10.69 3.46 9.23
N PRO A 78 10.19 2.37 8.62
CA PRO A 78 10.85 1.07 8.71
C PRO A 78 12.21 1.11 8.00
N ASP A 79 13.22 0.44 8.55
CA ASP A 79 14.61 0.50 8.03
C ASP A 79 14.76 0.03 6.56
N TYR A 80 13.76 -0.62 5.97
CA TYR A 80 13.75 -1.01 4.55
C TYR A 80 13.19 0.06 3.60
N TYR A 81 12.77 1.24 4.11
CA TYR A 81 12.23 2.33 3.29
C TYR A 81 13.29 3.14 2.52
N ASP A 82 14.59 2.86 2.66
CA ASP A 82 15.62 3.34 1.72
C ASP A 82 15.29 2.92 0.27
N ASP A 83 14.59 1.78 0.09
CA ASP A 83 14.15 1.29 -1.22
C ASP A 83 12.88 1.99 -1.75
N LEU A 84 12.27 2.91 -1.01
CA LEU A 84 11.14 3.72 -1.49
C LEU A 84 11.57 5.03 -2.15
N GLU A 85 12.76 5.54 -1.85
CA GLU A 85 13.40 6.58 -2.67
C GLU A 85 13.57 6.11 -4.13
N TYR A 86 13.86 4.81 -4.32
CA TYR A 86 13.88 4.17 -5.63
C TYR A 86 12.51 4.21 -6.33
N PHE A 87 11.40 4.03 -5.60
CA PHE A 87 10.07 4.05 -6.23
C PHE A 87 9.58 5.47 -6.54
N VAL A 88 9.86 6.45 -5.66
CA VAL A 88 9.58 7.86 -5.93
C VAL A 88 10.39 8.33 -7.14
N SER A 89 11.69 7.99 -7.18
CA SER A 89 12.53 8.30 -8.35
C SER A 89 12.05 7.59 -9.62
N THR A 90 11.61 6.33 -9.57
CA THR A 90 11.09 5.63 -10.76
C THR A 90 9.71 6.16 -11.22
N ARG A 91 8.87 6.61 -10.29
CA ARG A 91 7.56 7.22 -10.59
C ARG A 91 7.70 8.63 -11.16
N ASP A 92 8.65 9.41 -10.65
CA ASP A 92 8.98 10.74 -11.16
C ASP A 92 9.85 10.68 -12.43
N HIS A 93 10.51 9.54 -12.69
CA HIS A 93 11.17 9.19 -13.95
C HIS A 93 10.30 8.28 -14.82
N ASN A 94 9.04 8.64 -15.04
CA ASN A 94 8.33 8.16 -16.23
C ASN A 94 8.43 9.23 -17.34
N PRO A 95 9.53 9.30 -18.12
CA PRO A 95 9.47 9.98 -19.39
C PRO A 95 8.65 9.09 -20.31
N ALA A 96 7.44 9.53 -20.65
CA ALA A 96 6.96 9.28 -22.00
C ALA A 96 7.90 10.02 -22.98
N ALA A 97 9.10 9.47 -23.22
CA ALA A 97 10.02 9.93 -24.25
C ALA A 97 11.05 8.83 -24.58
N GLY A 98 11.00 8.33 -25.82
CA GLY A 98 12.10 7.60 -26.46
C GLY A 98 11.94 6.08 -26.45
N CYS A 99 10.93 5.54 -27.12
CA CYS A 99 11.23 4.91 -28.42
C CYS A 99 12.45 5.53 -29.12
N GLU A 100 13.62 4.88 -29.04
CA GLU A 100 14.55 4.71 -30.17
C GLU A 100 15.80 3.88 -29.79
N ARG A 101 15.92 2.76 -30.53
CA ARG A 101 17.09 1.91 -30.85
C ARG A 101 17.66 0.97 -29.78
#